data_AF-A0AAX2QH88-F1
#
_entry.id   AF-A0AAX2QH88-F1
#
_cell.length_a   1.000
_cell.length_b   1.000
_cell.length_c   1.000
_cell.angle_alpha   90.00
_cell.angle_beta   90.00
_cell.angle_gamma   90.00
#
_symmetry.space_group_name_H-M   'P 1'
#
loop_
_entity.id
_entity.type
_entity.pdbx_description
1 polymer ?
#
loop_
_entity_poly.entity_id
_entity_poly.type
_entity_poly.pdbx_seq_one_letter_code
_entity_poly.pdbx_strand_id
1 'polypeptide(L)'
;MNLTLPIDDAFEPHHASSPTDRFIYEMQIYGHRPFQDEPDPRPLPEEPVVQSALTAIFDALFEMLGHTRLEPDLENLLWSMVNLFHRAGERIQRELQRNEDAQRIGQREQDGSEVKSVELERLLAEGITFRTPQRLRVSCATTRPTSSRLRPDRHGGRAPAPRSATPT
;
A
#
# COMPACT_ATOMS: atom_id res chain seq x y z
N MET A 1 36.78 22.54 50.18
CA MET A 1 35.80 21.46 50.47
C MET A 1 34.43 21.95 50.04
N ASN A 2 33.75 21.14 49.23
CA ASN A 2 32.46 21.43 48.59
C ASN A 2 31.36 21.72 49.61
N LEU A 3 30.65 22.84 49.42
CA LEU A 3 29.33 23.08 49.99
C LEU A 3 28.29 22.74 48.91
N THR A 4 28.06 21.45 48.72
CA THR A 4 26.87 20.94 48.04
C THR A 4 25.68 21.27 48.95
N LEU A 5 24.89 22.28 48.60
CA LEU A 5 23.61 22.49 49.26
C LEU A 5 22.72 21.27 48.94
N PRO A 6 22.10 20.62 49.94
CA PRO A 6 21.08 19.62 49.68
C PRO A 6 19.92 20.33 48.98
N ILE A 7 19.53 19.85 47.81
CA ILE A 7 18.27 20.27 47.19
C ILE A 7 17.18 19.69 48.09
N ASP A 8 16.59 20.56 48.92
CA ASP A 8 15.51 20.19 49.83
C ASP A 8 14.20 20.19 49.04
N ASP A 9 13.95 19.10 48.32
CA ASP A 9 12.68 18.85 47.60
C ASP A 9 11.50 18.57 48.58
N ALA A 10 11.70 18.71 49.89
CA ALA A 10 10.71 18.33 50.91
C ALA A 10 9.45 19.22 50.97
N PHE A 11 9.42 20.35 50.26
CA PHE A 11 8.31 21.30 50.25
C PHE A 11 7.49 21.35 48.95
N GLU A 12 7.87 20.60 47.92
CA GLU A 12 7.04 20.50 46.72
C GLU A 12 6.03 19.35 46.91
N PRO A 13 4.72 19.61 46.93
CA PRO A 13 3.73 18.55 47.01
C PRO A 13 3.92 17.63 45.80
N HIS A 14 3.97 16.30 46.01
CA HIS A 14 3.99 15.34 44.93
C HIS A 14 2.87 15.69 43.95
N HIS A 15 3.23 16.18 42.77
CA HIS A 15 2.28 16.50 41.73
C HIS A 15 1.63 15.19 41.27
N ALA A 16 0.51 14.83 41.90
CA ALA A 16 -0.43 13.92 41.30
C ALA A 16 -0.81 14.53 39.95
N SER A 17 -0.59 13.77 38.86
CA SER A 17 -0.82 14.15 37.46
C SER A 17 -1.94 15.19 37.34
N SER A 18 -1.59 16.38 36.86
CA SER A 18 -2.55 17.48 36.68
C SER A 18 -3.72 17.02 35.81
N PRO A 19 -4.94 17.55 35.99
CA PRO A 19 -6.06 17.30 35.07
C PRO A 19 -5.68 17.54 33.60
N THR A 20 -4.79 18.50 33.34
CA THR A 20 -4.24 18.76 32.00
C THR A 20 -3.27 17.67 31.55
N ASP A 21 -2.46 17.14 32.45
CA ASP A 21 -1.51 16.04 32.17
C ASP A 21 -2.27 14.74 31.84
N ARG A 22 -3.35 14.47 32.57
CA ARG A 22 -4.26 13.35 32.25
C ARG A 22 -4.97 13.54 30.91
N PHE A 23 -5.43 14.75 30.61
CA PHE A 23 -6.04 15.07 29.31
C PHE A 23 -5.03 14.96 28.15
N ILE A 24 -3.79 15.44 28.33
CA ILE A 24 -2.70 15.28 27.34
C ILE A 24 -2.35 13.81 27.16
N TYR A 25 -2.25 13.05 28.24
CA TYR A 25 -1.99 11.61 28.19
C TYR A 25 -3.13 10.86 27.47
N GLU A 26 -4.39 11.20 27.75
CA GLU A 26 -5.55 10.66 27.04
C GLU A 26 -5.54 11.10 25.57
N MET A 27 -5.14 12.32 25.23
CA MET A 27 -4.90 12.73 23.83
C MET A 27 -3.65 12.09 23.20
N GLN A 28 -2.68 11.61 23.94
CA GLN A 28 -1.54 10.88 23.37
C GLN A 28 -1.87 9.42 23.13
N ILE A 29 -2.73 8.84 23.97
CA ILE A 29 -3.21 7.46 23.83
C ILE A 29 -4.38 7.36 22.84
N TYR A 30 -5.26 8.36 22.79
CA TYR A 30 -6.47 8.37 21.96
C TYR A 30 -6.53 9.51 20.95
N GLY A 31 -5.74 10.58 21.13
CA GLY A 31 -5.75 11.73 20.26
C GLY A 31 -4.80 11.58 19.08
N HIS A 32 -5.31 12.00 17.93
CA HIS A 32 -4.62 12.05 16.65
C HIS A 32 -4.01 10.71 16.19
N ARG A 33 -4.87 9.84 15.65
CA ARG A 33 -4.39 8.90 14.64
C ARG A 33 -4.15 9.69 13.36
N PRO A 34 -2.93 9.66 12.77
CA PRO A 34 -2.82 9.86 11.33
C PRO A 34 -3.93 9.01 10.67
N PHE A 35 -4.51 9.45 9.56
CA PHE A 35 -5.63 8.77 8.85
C PHE A 35 -7.07 9.08 9.31
N GLN A 36 -7.33 9.85 10.37
CA GLN A 36 -8.73 10.21 10.72
C GLN A 36 -9.20 11.51 10.06
N ASP A 37 -8.33 12.53 9.98
CA ASP A 37 -8.74 13.88 9.49
C ASP A 37 -7.69 14.58 8.59
N GLU A 38 -6.44 14.11 8.52
CA GLU A 38 -5.38 14.72 7.69
C GLU A 38 -4.67 13.68 6.79
N PRO A 39 -4.33 14.02 5.53
CA PRO A 39 -3.59 13.12 4.64
C PRO A 39 -2.23 12.70 5.23
N ASP A 40 -1.85 11.43 5.05
CA ASP A 40 -0.52 10.95 5.45
C ASP A 40 0.57 11.75 4.67
N PRO A 41 1.46 12.47 5.38
CA PRO A 41 2.46 13.31 4.73
C PRO A 41 3.62 12.51 4.12
N ARG A 42 3.73 11.20 4.40
CA ARG A 42 4.84 10.39 3.89
C ARG A 42 4.72 10.22 2.38
N PRO A 43 5.81 10.45 1.62
CA PRO A 43 5.78 10.27 0.19
C PRO A 43 5.60 8.79 -0.16
N LEU A 44 4.89 8.54 -1.25
CA LEU A 44 4.89 7.21 -1.86
C LEU A 44 6.28 6.93 -2.46
N PRO A 45 6.73 5.67 -2.45
CA PRO A 45 7.92 5.30 -3.18
C PRO A 45 7.71 5.55 -4.69
N GLU A 46 8.77 5.98 -5.37
CA GLU A 46 8.72 6.25 -6.79
C GLU A 46 8.46 4.97 -7.59
N GLU A 47 7.67 5.08 -8.66
CA GLU A 47 7.31 3.96 -9.51
C GLU A 47 8.53 3.16 -10.02
N PRO A 48 9.62 3.78 -10.54
CA PRO A 48 10.81 3.04 -10.96
C PRO A 48 11.50 2.28 -9.83
N VAL A 49 11.50 2.84 -8.61
CA VAL A 49 12.09 2.19 -7.43
C VAL A 49 11.31 0.94 -7.07
N VAL A 50 9.98 1.03 -7.07
CA VAL A 50 9.12 -0.13 -6.78
C VAL A 50 9.23 -1.19 -7.88
N GLN A 51 9.27 -0.79 -9.16
CA GLN A 51 9.45 -1.72 -10.26
C GLN A 51 10.78 -2.47 -10.16
N SER A 52 11.88 -1.76 -9.89
CA SER A 52 13.21 -2.38 -9.71
C SER A 52 13.24 -3.34 -8.52
N ALA A 53 12.66 -2.96 -7.39
CA ALA A 53 12.57 -3.83 -6.22
C ALA A 53 11.73 -5.09 -6.48
N LEU A 54 10.60 -4.95 -7.19
CA LEU A 54 9.78 -6.09 -7.59
C LEU A 54 10.56 -7.03 -8.51
N THR A 55 11.25 -6.51 -9.52
CA THR A 55 12.12 -7.32 -10.39
C THR A 55 13.16 -8.09 -9.58
N ALA A 56 13.86 -7.44 -8.64
CA ALA A 56 14.84 -8.11 -7.80
C ALA A 56 14.23 -9.23 -6.94
N ILE A 57 13.01 -9.06 -6.42
CA ILE A 57 12.30 -10.11 -5.67
C ILE A 57 11.96 -11.29 -6.59
N PHE A 58 11.44 -11.02 -7.80
CA PHE A 58 11.12 -12.08 -8.76
C PHE A 58 12.36 -12.85 -9.21
N ASP A 59 13.47 -12.15 -9.45
CA ASP A 59 14.74 -12.77 -9.84
C ASP A 59 15.32 -13.61 -8.70
N ALA A 60 15.27 -13.14 -7.45
CA ALA A 60 15.71 -13.93 -6.30
C ALA A 60 14.88 -15.21 -6.11
N LEU A 61 13.56 -15.16 -6.32
CA LEU A 61 12.71 -16.36 -6.29
C LEU A 61 13.08 -17.33 -7.41
N PHE A 62 13.37 -16.82 -8.60
CA PHE A 62 13.81 -17.64 -9.73
C PHE A 62 15.19 -18.26 -9.49
N GLU A 63 16.15 -17.52 -8.94
CA GLU A 63 17.49 -18.03 -8.62
C GLU A 63 17.46 -19.09 -7.52
N MET A 64 16.61 -18.93 -6.51
CA MET A 64 16.49 -19.90 -5.41
C MET A 64 15.78 -21.19 -5.80
N LEU A 65 14.72 -21.10 -6.60
CA LEU A 65 13.80 -22.21 -6.86
C LEU A 65 13.92 -22.77 -8.29
N GLY A 66 14.48 -22.00 -9.22
CA GLY A 66 14.74 -22.43 -10.59
C GLY A 66 15.76 -23.57 -10.61
N HIS A 67 15.57 -24.51 -11.53
CA HIS A 67 16.40 -25.71 -11.66
C HIS A 67 16.40 -26.62 -10.43
N THR A 68 15.43 -26.45 -9.55
CA THR A 68 15.19 -27.34 -8.41
C THR A 68 13.95 -28.20 -8.65
N ARG A 69 13.70 -29.17 -7.76
CA ARG A 69 12.45 -29.96 -7.79
C ARG A 69 11.18 -29.12 -7.53
N LEU A 70 11.33 -27.86 -7.10
CA LEU A 70 10.24 -26.92 -6.88
C LEU A 70 9.95 -26.02 -8.10
N GLU A 71 10.75 -26.11 -9.17
CA GLU A 71 10.53 -25.34 -10.40
C GLU A 71 9.10 -25.50 -10.99
N PRO A 72 8.45 -26.68 -10.97
CA PRO A 72 7.07 -26.80 -11.45
C PRO A 72 6.05 -25.96 -10.67
N ASP A 73 6.32 -25.67 -9.39
CA ASP A 73 5.43 -24.86 -8.54
C ASP A 73 5.74 -23.35 -8.62
N LEU A 74 6.90 -22.99 -9.19
CA LEU A 74 7.39 -21.60 -9.25
C LEU A 74 6.42 -20.68 -10.00
N GLU A 75 5.89 -21.09 -11.15
CA GLU A 75 4.95 -20.27 -11.93
C GLU A 75 3.71 -19.89 -11.10
N ASN A 76 3.13 -20.87 -10.41
CA ASN A 76 1.97 -20.65 -9.54
C ASN A 76 2.32 -19.73 -8.36
N LEU A 77 3.50 -19.89 -7.76
CA LEU A 77 3.98 -19.03 -6.68
C LEU A 77 4.14 -17.58 -7.16
N LEU A 78 4.81 -17.35 -8.28
CA LEU A 78 5.00 -16.01 -8.84
C LEU A 78 3.65 -15.36 -9.19
N TRP A 79 2.72 -16.12 -9.77
CA TRP A 79 1.37 -15.63 -10.05
C TRP A 79 0.59 -15.29 -8.77
N SER A 80 0.72 -16.09 -7.72
CA SER A 80 0.08 -15.82 -6.43
C SER A 80 0.51 -14.49 -5.81
N MET A 81 1.78 -14.09 -6.02
CA MET A 81 2.31 -12.82 -5.56
C MET A 81 1.70 -11.65 -6.34
N VAL A 82 1.55 -11.77 -7.66
CA VAL A 82 0.84 -10.77 -8.48
C VAL A 82 -0.63 -10.64 -8.06
N ASN A 83 -1.29 -11.77 -7.79
CA ASN A 83 -2.68 -11.79 -7.32
C ASN A 83 -2.87 -11.04 -6.00
N LEU A 84 -1.87 -11.00 -5.11
CA LEU A 84 -1.93 -10.21 -3.88
C LEU A 84 -2.10 -8.72 -4.18
N PHE A 85 -1.36 -8.19 -5.15
CA PHE A 85 -1.46 -6.79 -5.57
C PHE A 85 -2.79 -6.48 -6.23
N HIS A 86 -3.31 -7.37 -7.08
CA HIS A 86 -4.64 -7.22 -7.67
C HIS A 86 -5.73 -7.15 -6.60
N ARG A 87 -5.75 -8.09 -5.65
CA ARG A 87 -6.75 -8.11 -4.56
C ARG A 87 -6.67 -6.86 -3.68
N ALA A 88 -5.46 -6.40 -3.37
CA ALA A 88 -5.27 -5.16 -2.64
C ALA A 88 -5.81 -3.96 -3.42
N GLY A 89 -5.51 -3.88 -4.73
CA GLY A 89 -6.01 -2.85 -5.65
C GLY A 89 -7.54 -2.80 -5.70
N GLU A 90 -8.19 -3.95 -5.88
CA GLU A 90 -9.64 -4.05 -5.88
C GLU A 90 -10.29 -3.63 -4.56
N ARG A 91 -9.67 -3.96 -3.41
CA ARG A 91 -10.18 -3.53 -2.10
C ARG A 91 -10.21 -2.01 -2.00
N ILE A 92 -9.13 -1.34 -2.38
CA ILE A 92 -9.04 0.12 -2.32
C ILE A 92 -9.99 0.75 -3.33
N GLN A 93 -10.14 0.17 -4.52
CA GLN A 93 -11.11 0.66 -5.50
C GLN A 93 -12.53 0.63 -4.93
N ARG A 94 -12.90 -0.42 -4.19
CA ARG A 94 -14.20 -0.49 -3.51
C ARG A 94 -14.33 0.53 -2.38
N GLU A 95 -13.26 0.80 -1.64
CA GLU A 95 -13.23 1.84 -0.61
C GLU A 95 -13.37 3.24 -1.20
N LEU A 96 -12.62 3.54 -2.27
CA LEU A 96 -12.73 4.79 -3.02
C LEU A 96 -14.15 4.97 -3.57
N GLN A 97 -14.72 3.94 -4.20
CA GLN A 97 -16.09 4.02 -4.73
C GLN A 97 -17.11 4.36 -3.63
N ARG A 98 -17.03 3.69 -2.47
CA ARG A 98 -17.92 3.98 -1.34
C ARG A 98 -17.75 5.40 -0.82
N ASN A 99 -16.51 5.88 -0.74
CA ASN A 99 -16.21 7.25 -0.32
C ASN A 99 -16.73 8.27 -1.34
N GLU A 100 -16.59 8.05 -2.64
CA GLU A 100 -17.16 8.90 -3.70
C GLU A 100 -18.69 8.96 -3.64
N ASP A 101 -19.34 7.83 -3.40
CA ASP A 101 -20.80 7.79 -3.22
C ASP A 101 -21.23 8.59 -1.97
N ALA A 102 -20.50 8.45 -0.86
CA ALA A 102 -20.72 9.24 0.35
C ALA A 102 -20.51 10.75 0.11
N GLN A 103 -19.48 11.14 -0.64
CA GLN A 103 -19.26 12.54 -1.03
C GLN A 103 -20.44 13.09 -1.85
N ARG A 104 -20.96 12.31 -2.81
CA ARG A 104 -22.11 12.72 -3.64
C ARG A 104 -23.38 12.91 -2.81
N ILE A 105 -23.62 12.03 -1.84
CA ILE A 105 -24.75 12.16 -0.91
C ILE A 105 -24.54 13.39 -0.03
N GLY A 106 -23.37 13.53 0.59
CA GLY A 106 -23.04 14.66 1.46
C GLY A 106 -23.12 16.02 0.77
N GLN A 107 -22.79 16.11 -0.53
CA GLN A 107 -22.97 17.33 -1.33
C GLN A 107 -24.45 17.65 -1.59
N ARG A 108 -25.28 16.64 -1.86
CA ARG A 108 -26.72 16.83 -2.12
C ARG A 108 -27.50 17.23 -0.87
N GLU A 109 -27.04 16.77 0.28
CA GLU A 109 -27.65 17.01 1.59
C GLU A 109 -27.11 18.27 2.29
N GLN A 110 -26.29 19.08 1.62
CA GLN A 110 -25.80 20.34 2.21
C GLN A 110 -26.97 21.26 2.56
N ASP A 111 -27.03 21.64 3.83
CA ASP A 111 -28.01 22.58 4.40
C ASP A 111 -27.38 23.90 4.86
N GLY A 112 -26.06 24.05 4.65
CA GLY A 112 -25.28 25.21 5.09
C GLY A 112 -24.79 25.11 6.54
N SER A 113 -25.00 23.99 7.23
CA SER A 113 -24.44 23.77 8.57
C SER A 113 -22.93 23.51 8.52
N GLU A 114 -22.20 24.00 9.52
CA GLU A 114 -20.77 23.73 9.71
C GLU A 114 -20.52 22.22 9.85
N VAL A 115 -21.43 21.50 10.52
CA VAL A 115 -21.34 20.05 10.71
C VAL A 115 -21.31 19.33 9.37
N LYS A 116 -22.26 19.61 8.47
CA LYS A 116 -22.30 18.98 7.13
C LYS A 116 -21.13 19.38 6.25
N SER A 117 -20.59 20.59 6.45
CA SER A 117 -19.40 21.06 5.74
C SER A 117 -18.15 20.28 6.18
N VAL A 118 -17.95 20.13 7.49
CA VAL A 118 -16.83 19.36 8.06
C VAL A 118 -16.92 17.87 7.73
N GLU A 119 -18.12 17.28 7.75
CA GLU A 119 -18.34 15.90 7.32
C GLU A 119 -17.87 15.67 5.87
N LEU A 120 -18.16 16.63 4.97
CA LEU A 120 -17.74 16.57 3.58
C LEU A 120 -16.22 16.73 3.43
N GLU A 121 -15.60 17.66 4.17
CA GLU A 121 -14.15 17.84 4.19
C GLU A 121 -13.41 16.58 4.65
N ARG A 122 -13.95 15.89 5.66
CA ARG A 122 -13.40 14.60 6.12
C ARG A 122 -13.48 13.53 5.03
N LEU A 123 -14.62 13.43 4.32
CA LEU A 123 -14.75 12.48 3.20
C LEU A 123 -13.78 12.81 2.05
N LEU A 124 -13.51 14.10 1.79
CA LEU A 124 -12.53 14.53 0.80
C LEU A 124 -11.11 14.14 1.21
N ALA A 125 -10.74 14.39 2.48
CA ALA A 125 -9.44 13.98 3.03
C ALA A 125 -9.25 12.46 2.91
N GLU A 126 -10.25 11.68 3.30
CA GLU A 126 -10.23 10.22 3.19
C GLU A 126 -10.10 9.76 1.72
N GLY A 127 -10.85 10.36 0.79
CA GLY A 127 -10.76 10.04 -0.64
C GLY A 127 -9.37 10.28 -1.23
N ILE A 128 -8.66 11.31 -0.78
CA ILE A 128 -7.26 11.57 -1.15
C ILE A 128 -6.36 10.43 -0.68
N THR A 129 -6.56 9.94 0.55
CA THR A 129 -5.74 8.84 1.10
C THR A 129 -5.89 7.51 0.36
N PHE A 130 -7.03 7.24 -0.27
CA PHE A 130 -7.23 6.03 -1.08
C PHE A 130 -6.58 6.13 -2.46
N ARG A 131 -6.62 7.32 -3.07
CA ARG A 131 -6.13 7.56 -4.44
C ARG A 131 -4.62 7.39 -4.58
N THR A 132 -3.86 7.87 -3.61
CA THR A 132 -2.39 7.77 -3.57
C THR A 132 -1.92 6.31 -3.69
N PRO A 133 -2.27 5.39 -2.78
CA PRO A 133 -1.78 4.03 -2.82
C PRO A 133 -2.43 3.19 -3.93
N GLN A 134 -3.63 3.53 -4.40
CA GLN A 134 -4.25 2.87 -5.54
C GLN A 134 -3.40 3.05 -6.80
N ARG A 135 -2.96 4.29 -7.09
CA ARG A 135 -2.18 4.62 -8.28
C ARG A 135 -0.87 3.83 -8.34
N LEU A 136 -0.16 3.73 -7.21
CA LEU A 136 1.07 2.94 -7.11
C LEU A 136 0.82 1.43 -7.33
N ARG A 137 -0.25 0.88 -6.75
CA ARG A 137 -0.58 -0.55 -6.86
C ARG A 137 -0.99 -0.98 -8.26
N VAL A 138 -1.74 -0.14 -8.99
CA VAL A 138 -2.10 -0.40 -10.40
C VAL A 138 -0.84 -0.46 -11.28
N SER A 139 0.13 0.44 -11.04
CA SER A 139 1.42 0.37 -11.72
C SER A 139 2.15 -0.96 -11.44
N CYS A 140 2.27 -1.36 -10.17
CA CYS A 140 2.94 -2.60 -9.77
C CYS A 140 2.30 -3.87 -10.38
N ALA A 141 0.97 -3.88 -10.52
CA ALA A 141 0.24 -5.00 -11.07
C ALA A 141 0.32 -5.09 -12.60
N THR A 142 0.67 -3.99 -13.28
CA THR A 142 0.79 -3.94 -14.75
C THR A 142 2.22 -4.24 -15.21
N THR A 143 3.22 -4.05 -14.36
CA THR A 143 4.58 -4.55 -14.61
C THR A 143 4.56 -6.06 -14.74
N ARG A 144 4.64 -6.54 -15.98
CA ARG A 144 5.02 -7.93 -16.22
C ARG A 144 6.41 -8.14 -15.61
N PRO A 145 6.67 -9.27 -14.96
CA PRO A 145 8.03 -9.64 -14.63
C PRO A 145 8.84 -9.64 -15.92
N THR A 146 9.79 -8.71 -16.03
CA THR A 146 10.73 -8.57 -17.15
C THR A 146 11.77 -9.68 -17.12
N SER A 147 11.41 -10.89 -16.71
CA SER A 147 12.34 -12.00 -16.79
C SER A 147 12.33 -12.47 -18.24
N SER A 148 13.26 -11.92 -19.02
CA SER A 148 13.64 -12.41 -20.36
C SER A 148 13.99 -13.90 -20.37
N ARG A 149 14.09 -14.54 -19.19
CA ARG A 149 14.35 -15.97 -18.96
C ARG A 149 13.09 -16.85 -18.90
N LEU A 150 11.89 -16.27 -18.82
CA LEU A 150 10.61 -17.02 -18.88
C LEU A 150 10.15 -17.31 -20.32
N ARG A 151 10.98 -17.06 -21.35
CA ARG A 151 10.79 -17.70 -22.65
C ARG A 151 11.52 -19.05 -22.62
N PRO A 152 10.83 -20.17 -22.38
CA PRO A 152 11.37 -21.43 -22.88
C PRO A 152 11.47 -21.27 -24.40
N ASP A 153 12.67 -21.43 -24.94
CA ASP A 153 12.82 -21.75 -26.35
C ASP A 153 11.87 -22.90 -26.64
N ARG A 154 10.76 -22.62 -27.34
CA ARG A 154 10.02 -23.63 -28.08
C ARG A 154 10.88 -24.05 -29.27
N HIS A 155 12.03 -24.65 -29.00
CA HIS A 155 12.76 -25.44 -29.98
C HIS A 155 12.04 -26.76 -30.15
N GLY A 156 11.04 -26.71 -31.02
CA GLY A 156 10.27 -27.84 -31.52
C GLY A 156 9.57 -27.45 -32.81
N GLY A 157 10.26 -26.70 -33.68
CA GLY A 157 9.82 -26.41 -35.03
C GLY A 157 9.73 -27.72 -35.80
N ARG A 158 8.56 -28.36 -35.78
CA ARG A 158 8.21 -29.35 -36.79
C ARG A 158 7.95 -28.59 -38.08
N ALA A 159 8.90 -28.67 -39.01
CA ALA A 159 8.75 -28.13 -40.36
C ALA A 159 7.44 -28.67 -40.99
N PRO A 160 6.64 -27.85 -41.69
CA PRO A 160 5.52 -28.35 -42.45
C PRO A 160 6.04 -29.28 -43.55
N ALA A 161 5.53 -30.52 -43.60
CA ALA A 161 5.88 -31.48 -44.64
C ALA A 161 5.53 -30.92 -46.04
N PRO A 162 6.39 -31.12 -47.06
CA PRO A 162 6.10 -30.64 -48.39
C PRO A 162 4.85 -31.34 -48.94
N ARG A 163 3.89 -30.54 -49.40
CA ARG A 163 2.72 -31.04 -50.13
C ARG A 163 3.22 -31.70 -51.42
N SER A 164 3.04 -33.01 -51.52
CA SER A 164 3.23 -33.73 -52.77
C SER A 164 2.26 -33.17 -53.81
N ALA A 165 2.79 -32.51 -54.84
CA ALA A 165 2.03 -32.21 -56.05
C ALA A 165 1.87 -33.52 -56.83
N THR A 166 0.63 -33.95 -57.02
CA THR A 166 0.27 -34.94 -58.05
C THR A 166 0.47 -34.28 -59.42
N PRO A 167 1.19 -34.91 -60.37
CA PRO A 167 1.28 -34.39 -61.72
C PRO A 167 0.06 -34.83 -62.53
N THR A 168 -0.52 -33.85 -63.23
CA THR A 168 -1.41 -33.88 -64.41
C THR A 168 -2.57 -34.87 -64.45
#